data_AF-A0A1Q7Y8B8-F1
#
_entry.id   AF-A0A1Q7Y8B8-F1
#
_cell.length_a   1.000
_cell.length_b   1.000
_cell.length_c   1.000
_cell.angle_alpha   90.00
_cell.angle_beta   90.00
_cell.angle_gamma   90.00
#
_symmetry.space_group_name_H-M   'P 1'
#
loop_
_entity.id
_entity.type
_entity.pdbx_description
1 polymer ?
#
loop_
_entity_poly.entity_id
_entity_poly.type
_entity_poly.pdbx_seq_one_letter_code
_entity_poly.pdbx_strand_id
1 'polypeptide(L)'
;MPTSSNIREILIWAAIIIASLVWLAFYLLIIDRLLRRLVGALFNVHIEWRRSSGNRAEWRVIEEEREGCLLSMVVGILCYGSMLLFVVAPWMFGVWLGYRLTH
;
A
#
# COMPACT_ATOMS: atom_id res chain seq x y z
N MET A 1 -39.26 5.33 0.58
CA MET A 1 -38.48 6.44 1.16
C MET A 1 -37.41 5.84 2.05
N PRO A 2 -36.11 6.14 1.86
CA PRO A 2 -35.09 5.67 2.80
C PRO A 2 -35.36 6.27 4.18
N THR A 3 -35.45 5.42 5.20
CA THR A 3 -35.55 5.84 6.60
C THR A 3 -34.25 6.55 7.00
N SER A 4 -34.31 7.46 7.98
CA SER A 4 -33.13 8.20 8.46
C SER A 4 -31.96 7.29 8.89
N SER A 5 -32.23 6.05 9.30
CA SER A 5 -31.20 5.03 9.58
C SER A 5 -30.40 4.64 8.34
N ASN A 6 -31.08 4.41 7.20
CA ASN A 6 -30.42 3.95 5.97
C ASN A 6 -29.49 5.03 5.41
N ILE A 7 -29.89 6.30 5.51
CA ILE A 7 -29.05 7.43 5.07
C ILE A 7 -27.78 7.53 5.92
N ARG A 8 -27.89 7.32 7.25
CA ARG A 8 -26.75 7.33 8.16
C ARG A 8 -25.77 6.19 7.87
N GLU A 9 -26.25 4.98 7.60
CA GLU A 9 -25.38 3.84 7.25
C GLU A 9 -24.61 4.09 5.95
N ILE A 10 -25.29 4.61 4.92
CA ILE A 10 -24.65 4.94 3.63
C ILE A 10 -23.55 5.99 3.85
N LEU A 11 -23.79 7.02 4.66
CA LEU A 11 -22.80 8.05 4.97
C LEU A 11 -21.59 7.48 5.72
N ILE A 12 -21.80 6.57 6.68
CA ILE A 12 -20.71 5.91 7.43
C ILE A 12 -19.82 5.11 6.47
N TRP A 13 -20.41 4.27 5.62
CA TRP A 13 -19.65 3.48 4.66
C TRP A 13 -18.94 4.34 3.61
N ALA A 14 -19.60 5.40 3.12
CA ALA A 14 -18.97 6.35 2.20
C ALA A 14 -17.75 7.03 2.84
N ALA A 15 -17.86 7.46 4.10
CA ALA A 15 -16.74 8.05 4.84
C ALA A 15 -15.57 7.07 5.02
N ILE A 16 -15.85 5.80 5.35
CA ILE A 16 -14.83 4.75 5.48
C ILE A 16 -14.10 4.51 4.15
N ILE A 17 -14.84 4.45 3.04
CA ILE A 17 -14.26 4.27 1.70
C ILE A 17 -13.38 5.46 1.34
N ILE A 18 -13.86 6.70 1.53
CA ILE A 18 -13.08 7.91 1.24
C ILE A 18 -11.81 7.95 2.10
N ALA A 19 -11.92 7.68 3.40
CA ALA A 19 -10.77 7.63 4.31
C ALA A 19 -9.74 6.58 3.86
N SER A 20 -10.20 5.40 3.41
CA SER A 20 -9.34 4.34 2.88
C SER A 20 -8.61 4.75 1.61
N LEU A 21 -9.29 5.46 0.70
CA LEU A 21 -8.69 5.99 -0.53
C LEU A 21 -7.65 7.08 -0.24
N VAL A 22 -7.96 7.99 0.69
CA VAL A 22 -7.01 9.03 1.13
C VAL A 22 -5.78 8.39 1.78
N TRP A 23 -5.98 7.37 2.61
CA TRP A 23 -4.89 6.62 3.23
C TRP A 23 -4.01 5.90 2.19
N LEU A 24 -4.63 5.26 1.20
CA LEU A 24 -3.92 4.63 0.09
C LEU A 24 -3.10 5.65 -0.72
N ALA A 25 -3.67 6.81 -1.01
CA ALA A 25 -2.96 7.88 -1.70
C ALA A 25 -1.77 8.40 -0.88
N PHE A 26 -1.95 8.58 0.43
CA PHE A 26 -0.87 8.96 1.35
C PHE A 26 0.26 7.92 1.35
N TYR A 27 -0.08 6.62 1.38
CA TYR A 27 0.90 5.55 1.29
C TYR A 27 1.70 5.63 -0.03
N LEU A 28 1.02 5.71 -1.17
CA LEU A 28 1.67 5.70 -2.49
C LEU A 28 2.54 6.94 -2.74
N LEU A 29 2.16 8.10 -2.20
CA LEU A 29 2.88 9.35 -2.45
C LEU A 29 4.04 9.58 -1.49
N ILE A 30 3.90 9.19 -0.22
CA ILE A 30 4.83 9.54 0.85
C ILE A 30 5.55 8.30 1.35
N ILE A 31 4.81 7.31 1.87
CA ILE A 31 5.39 6.14 2.52
C ILE A 31 6.20 5.31 1.52
N ASP A 32 5.66 5.07 0.32
CA ASP A 32 6.33 4.31 -0.72
C ASP A 32 7.68 4.94 -1.11
N ARG A 33 7.72 6.26 -1.32
CA ARG A 33 8.97 6.99 -1.61
C ARG A 33 9.96 6.92 -0.45
N LEU A 34 9.47 7.05 0.79
CA LEU A 34 10.31 6.99 1.98
C LEU A 34 10.90 5.59 2.17
N LEU A 35 10.07 4.56 1.97
CA LEU A 35 10.46 3.16 2.07
C LEU A 35 11.52 2.82 1.02
N ARG A 36 11.34 3.23 -0.24
CA ARG A 36 12.36 3.07 -1.29
C ARG A 36 13.69 3.70 -0.88
N ARG A 37 13.67 4.91 -0.31
CA ARG A 37 14.88 5.60 0.14
C ARG A 37 15.54 4.90 1.32
N LEU A 38 14.75 4.41 2.28
CA LEU A 38 15.25 3.70 3.45
C LEU A 38 15.84 2.34 3.09
N VAL A 39 15.12 1.54 2.32
CA VAL A 39 15.59 0.23 1.84
C VAL A 39 16.80 0.42 0.93
N GLY A 40 16.77 1.41 0.04
CA GLY A 40 17.90 1.75 -0.79
C GLY A 40 19.13 2.19 0.01
N ALA A 41 18.95 2.99 1.05
CA ALA A 41 20.05 3.39 1.93
C ALA A 41 20.59 2.22 2.78
N LEU A 42 19.72 1.35 3.29
CA LEU A 42 20.08 0.18 4.10
C LEU A 42 20.97 -0.81 3.34
N PHE A 43 20.65 -1.04 2.07
CA PHE A 43 21.36 -1.99 1.22
C PHE A 43 22.33 -1.30 0.26
N ASN A 44 22.49 0.02 0.36
CA ASN A 44 23.28 0.86 -0.55
C ASN A 44 22.95 0.60 -2.03
N VAL A 45 21.66 0.48 -2.35
CA VAL A 45 21.15 0.19 -3.70
C VAL A 45 20.12 1.22 -4.16
N HIS A 46 20.05 1.48 -5.46
CA HIS A 46 18.99 2.30 -6.05
C HIS A 46 17.83 1.44 -6.54
N ILE A 47 16.62 1.72 -6.02
CA ILE A 47 15.39 0.98 -6.35
C ILE A 47 14.51 1.87 -7.22
N GLU A 48 14.26 1.43 -8.45
CA GLU A 48 13.36 2.12 -9.36
C GLU A 48 12.19 1.25 -9.81
N TRP A 49 11.08 1.92 -10.09
CA TRP A 49 9.93 1.29 -10.71
C TRP A 49 10.16 1.27 -12.22
N ARG A 50 10.67 0.15 -12.74
CA ARG A 50 10.93 0.00 -14.17
C ARG A 50 9.91 -0.95 -14.79
N ARG A 51 9.34 -0.54 -15.91
CA ARG A 51 8.48 -1.41 -16.72
C ARG A 51 9.40 -2.42 -17.40
N SER A 52 9.35 -3.68 -16.95
CA SER A 52 10.12 -4.77 -17.56
C SER A 52 9.60 -5.01 -18.98
N SER A 53 10.45 -5.46 -19.90
CA SER A 53 10.11 -5.61 -21.33
C SER A 53 8.95 -6.60 -21.58
N GLY A 54 8.58 -7.41 -20.57
CA GLY A 54 7.47 -8.37 -20.59
C GLY A 54 6.11 -7.84 -20.11
N ASN A 55 5.84 -6.53 -20.19
CA ASN A 55 4.54 -5.93 -19.82
C ASN A 55 4.17 -6.02 -18.31
N ARG A 56 5.11 -6.45 -17.46
CA ARG A 56 4.97 -6.46 -16.00
C ARG A 56 5.73 -5.29 -15.40
N ALA A 57 5.05 -4.53 -14.56
CA ALA A 57 5.69 -3.50 -13.75
C ALA A 57 6.24 -4.19 -12.49
N GLU A 58 7.56 -4.22 -12.37
CA GLU A 58 8.26 -4.87 -11.26
C GLU A 58 9.21 -3.87 -10.61
N TRP A 59 9.38 -4.01 -9.30
CA TRP A 59 10.43 -3.34 -8.57
C TRP A 59 11.76 -3.95 -8.98
N ARG A 60 12.67 -3.16 -9.57
CA ARG A 60 14.02 -3.63 -9.89
C ARG A 60 15.08 -2.78 -9.21
N VAL A 61 16.11 -3.46 -8.74
CA VAL A 61 17.31 -2.84 -8.19
C VAL A 61 18.26 -2.56 -9.36
N ILE A 62 18.72 -1.32 -9.52
CA ILE A 62 19.50 -0.90 -10.70
C ILE A 62 20.95 -1.40 -10.68
N GLU A 63 21.47 -1.78 -9.51
CA GLU A 63 22.84 -2.30 -9.35
C GLU A 63 22.96 -3.83 -9.52
N GLU A 64 21.99 -4.47 -10.18
CA GLU A 64 21.89 -5.92 -10.39
C GLU A 64 23.07 -6.57 -11.17
N GLU A 65 24.11 -5.84 -11.59
CA GLU A 65 25.26 -6.47 -12.28
C GLU A 65 26.25 -7.19 -11.34
N ARG A 66 26.18 -7.00 -10.01
CA ARG A 66 27.14 -7.67 -9.09
C ARG A 66 26.58 -8.33 -7.83
N GLU A 67 25.38 -8.01 -7.35
CA GLU A 67 24.85 -8.58 -6.10
C GLU A 67 23.53 -9.32 -6.32
N GLY A 68 23.48 -10.55 -5.81
CA GLY A 68 22.65 -11.64 -6.35
C GLY A 68 21.15 -11.53 -6.12
N CYS A 69 20.42 -12.31 -6.91
CA CYS A 69 18.95 -12.50 -6.93
C CYS A 69 18.25 -12.52 -5.55
N LEU A 70 18.95 -12.98 -4.49
CA LEU A 70 18.47 -12.95 -3.11
C LEU A 70 18.17 -11.54 -2.59
N LEU A 71 19.01 -10.55 -2.90
CA LEU A 71 18.81 -9.17 -2.46
C LEU A 71 17.55 -8.57 -3.10
N SER A 72 17.37 -8.80 -4.39
CA SER A 72 16.20 -8.37 -5.17
C SER A 72 14.91 -9.00 -4.62
N MET A 73 14.93 -10.29 -4.24
CA MET A 73 13.81 -10.96 -3.56
C MET A 73 13.47 -10.34 -2.20
N VAL A 74 14.47 -10.08 -1.35
CA VAL A 74 14.25 -9.51 -0.01
C VAL A 74 13.65 -8.11 -0.10
N VAL A 75 14.19 -7.27 -1.00
CA VAL A 75 13.64 -5.92 -1.26
C VAL A 75 12.20 -6.01 -1.78
N GLY A 76 11.93 -6.94 -2.70
CA GLY A 76 10.57 -7.21 -3.19
C GLY A 76 9.61 -7.56 -2.05
N ILE A 77 9.99 -8.52 -1.19
CA ILE A 77 9.16 -8.94 -0.05
C ILE A 77 8.92 -7.79 0.92
N LEU A 78 9.93 -6.96 1.21
CA LEU A 78 9.77 -5.81 2.11
C LEU A 78 8.81 -4.78 1.54
N CYS A 79 8.95 -4.41 0.27
CA CYS A 79 8.09 -3.41 -0.38
C CYS A 79 6.65 -3.91 -0.59
N TYR A 80 6.46 -5.16 -1.02
CA TYR A 80 5.11 -5.74 -1.17
C TYR A 80 4.47 -6.05 0.18
N GLY A 81 5.26 -6.52 1.15
CA GLY A 81 4.80 -6.82 2.51
C GLY A 81 4.36 -5.55 3.25
N SER A 82 5.13 -4.47 3.17
CA SER A 82 4.73 -3.19 3.74
C SER A 82 3.48 -2.63 3.10
N MET A 83 3.33 -2.78 1.76
CA MET A 83 2.13 -2.36 1.04
C MET A 83 0.92 -3.14 1.53
N LEU A 84 1.04 -4.46 1.67
CA LEU A 84 -0.04 -5.30 2.13
C LEU A 84 -0.45 -4.93 3.56
N LEU A 85 0.51 -4.72 4.46
CA LEU A 85 0.23 -4.29 5.84
C LEU A 85 -0.46 -2.92 5.88
N PHE A 86 0.03 -1.94 5.10
CA PHE A 86 -0.50 -0.59 5.11
C PHE A 86 -1.85 -0.43 4.40
N VAL A 87 -2.23 -1.35 3.51
CA VAL A 87 -3.52 -1.32 2.83
C VAL A 87 -4.55 -2.19 3.56
N VAL A 88 -4.15 -3.38 4.01
CA VAL A 88 -5.09 -4.35 4.62
C VAL A 88 -5.45 -3.95 6.05
N ALA A 89 -4.50 -3.50 6.87
CA ALA A 89 -4.78 -3.20 8.28
C ALA A 89 -5.81 -2.06 8.48
N PRO A 90 -5.72 -0.91 7.77
CA PRO A 90 -6.72 0.15 7.89
C PRO A 90 -8.07 -0.25 7.31
N TRP A 91 -8.08 -1.07 6.25
CA TRP A 91 -9.32 -1.59 5.67
C TRP A 91 -10.06 -2.49 6.66
N MET A 92 -9.37 -3.45 7.29
CA MET A 92 -9.98 -4.33 8.29
C MET A 92 -10.49 -3.53 9.50
N PHE A 93 -9.74 -2.51 9.93
CA PHE A 93 -10.18 -1.61 10.99
C PHE A 93 -11.43 -0.81 10.60
N GLY A 94 -11.47 -0.26 9.38
CA GLY A 94 -12.62 0.49 8.86
C GLY A 94 -13.88 -0.37 8.78
N VAL A 95 -13.77 -1.60 8.29
CA VAL A 95 -14.88 -2.56 8.23
C VAL A 95 -15.38 -2.92 9.63
N TRP A 96 -14.46 -3.19 10.57
CA TRP A 96 -14.80 -3.48 11.96
C TRP A 96 -15.52 -2.31 12.63
N LEU A 97 -15.02 -1.08 12.41
CA LEU A 97 -15.62 0.14 12.93
C LEU A 97 -17.01 0.40 12.31
N GLY A 98 -17.14 0.20 11.00
CA GLY A 98 -18.41 0.29 10.29
C GLY A 98 -19.45 -0.64 10.90
N TYR A 99 -19.09 -1.91 11.09
CA TYR A 99 -19.96 -2.91 11.71
C TYR A 99 -20.42 -2.50 13.12
N ARG A 100 -19.50 -2.00 13.97
CA ARG A 100 -19.80 -1.52 15.33
C ARG A 100 -20.70 -0.28 15.40
N LEU A 101 -20.73 0.54 14.35
CA LEU A 101 -21.53 1.77 14.33
C LEU A 101 -22.95 1.53 13.78
N THR A 102 -23.13 0.45 13.04
CA THR A 102 -24.39 0.06 12.41
C THR A 102 -25.17 -1.01 13.17
N HIS A 103 -24.55 -1.72 14.13
CA HIS A 103 -25.18 -2.75 14.97
C HIS A 103 -24.93 -2.47 16.45
#